data_AF-A0A671M4N4-F1
#
_entry.id   AF-A0A671M4N4-F1
#
_cell.length_a   1.000
_cell.length_b   1.000
_cell.length_c   1.000
_cell.angle_alpha   90.00
_cell.angle_beta   90.00
_cell.angle_gamma   90.00
#
_symmetry.space_group_name_H-M   'P 1'
#
loop_
_entity.id
_entity.type
_entity.pdbx_description
1 polymer ?
#
loop_
_entity_poly.entity_id
_entity_poly.type
_entity_poly.pdbx_seq_one_letter_code
_entity_poly.pdbx_strand_id
1 'polypeptide(L)'
;MMDVMDEEQTENGLDSDDDLRSEEIPEYLKDRRRAKSLPAYPEQVNLYHQNCRKRVKFADALGLNLASVKHFSTSEDPQIPAKVFTRLKSFPLHKDREFMDDLCVNIKSSLALDYLVPAFKTPVDSGDLESRLTRCRVALESVTVTQSDVRGIIRAMGGREVGVRYTFNDWLSFVDAQANPVPTEHKTRGERFSFTMYTPPLLGPSAAVHFAVYMRDGNSEFWDNNDGMNYSLK
;
A
#
# COMPACT_ATOMS: atom_id res chain seq x y z
N MET A 1 -42.77 41.31 -6.37
CA MET A 1 -42.97 42.78 -6.51
C MET A 1 -42.19 43.39 -5.36
N MET A 2 -41.02 43.98 -5.52
CA MET A 2 -40.36 44.61 -6.67
C MET A 2 -38.85 44.30 -6.63
N ASP A 3 -38.25 44.13 -7.81
CA ASP A 3 -36.83 44.30 -8.10
C ASP A 3 -36.43 45.77 -7.95
N VAL A 4 -35.24 46.06 -7.40
CA VAL A 4 -34.38 47.21 -7.78
C VAL A 4 -32.91 46.84 -7.53
N MET A 5 -32.09 47.19 -8.53
CA MET A 5 -30.64 47.00 -8.72
C MET A 5 -29.75 47.93 -7.87
N ASP A 6 -28.49 47.54 -7.67
CA ASP A 6 -27.25 48.35 -7.76
C ASP A 6 -26.06 47.45 -7.36
N GLU A 7 -25.17 47.05 -8.26
CA GLU A 7 -23.98 47.76 -8.79
C GLU A 7 -22.74 47.81 -7.85
N GLU A 8 -21.70 47.12 -8.33
CA GLU A 8 -20.24 47.32 -8.24
C GLU A 8 -19.47 47.42 -6.90
N GLN A 9 -18.52 46.49 -6.74
CA GLN A 9 -17.08 46.74 -6.52
C GLN A 9 -16.32 45.40 -6.67
N THR A 10 -15.73 45.11 -7.84
CA THR A 10 -14.30 45.28 -8.18
C THR A 10 -13.33 44.50 -7.29
N GLU A 11 -12.75 43.40 -7.80
CA GLU A 11 -11.31 43.21 -7.70
C GLU A 11 -10.79 42.44 -8.92
N ASN A 12 -9.81 43.07 -9.56
CA ASN A 12 -9.28 42.77 -10.88
C ASN A 12 -8.17 41.72 -10.78
N GLY A 13 -8.31 40.60 -11.49
CA GLY A 13 -7.22 39.71 -11.85
C GLY A 13 -6.82 39.97 -13.30
N LEU A 14 -5.81 40.81 -13.47
CA LEU A 14 -5.26 41.27 -14.75
C LEU A 14 -4.63 40.10 -15.54
N ASP A 15 -5.16 39.80 -16.72
CA ASP A 15 -4.47 39.02 -17.75
C ASP A 15 -3.80 40.02 -18.70
N SER A 16 -2.47 40.09 -18.64
CA SER A 16 -1.66 41.10 -19.32
C SER A 16 -1.27 40.59 -20.71
N ASP A 17 -2.11 40.88 -21.70
CA ASP A 17 -1.73 40.94 -23.11
C ASP A 17 -1.23 42.35 -23.43
N ASP A 18 0.09 42.60 -23.43
CA ASP A 18 0.70 43.56 -24.37
C ASP A 18 2.24 43.46 -24.38
N ASP A 19 2.80 43.21 -25.57
CA ASP A 19 3.86 44.01 -26.21
C ASP A 19 4.58 43.19 -27.30
N LEU A 20 3.94 43.09 -28.46
CA LEU A 20 4.60 42.71 -29.72
C LEU A 20 5.48 43.87 -30.20
N ARG A 21 6.75 43.89 -29.80
CA ARG A 21 7.76 44.62 -30.58
C ARG A 21 8.14 43.79 -31.81
N SER A 22 7.62 44.18 -32.97
CA SER A 22 8.06 43.65 -34.25
C SER A 22 9.48 44.15 -34.52
N GLU A 23 10.50 43.34 -34.24
CA GLU A 23 11.86 43.64 -34.74
C GLU A 23 11.88 43.47 -36.27
N GLU A 24 12.14 44.58 -36.97
CA GLU A 24 12.26 44.60 -38.43
C GLU A 24 13.44 43.72 -38.87
N ILE A 25 13.13 42.67 -39.64
CA ILE A 25 14.15 41.77 -40.21
C ILE A 25 15.07 42.58 -41.14
N PRO A 26 16.40 42.59 -40.92
CA PRO A 26 17.36 43.32 -41.74
C PRO A 26 17.24 42.99 -43.23
N GLU A 27 17.23 44.02 -44.07
CA GLU A 27 16.92 43.95 -45.51
C GLU A 27 17.82 42.97 -46.29
N TYR A 28 19.06 42.77 -45.85
CA TYR A 28 20.03 41.87 -46.48
C TYR A 28 19.70 40.38 -46.32
N LEU A 29 18.77 39.99 -45.44
CA LEU A 29 18.30 38.61 -45.30
C LEU A 29 17.09 38.29 -46.19
N LYS A 30 16.48 39.29 -46.84
CA LYS A 30 15.30 39.11 -47.70
C LYS A 30 15.62 38.47 -49.07
N ASP A 31 16.90 38.40 -49.45
CA ASP A 31 17.31 37.97 -50.80
C ASP A 31 18.06 36.63 -50.85
N ARG A 32 17.83 35.74 -49.88
CA ARG A 32 18.29 34.34 -49.99
C ARG A 32 17.29 33.56 -50.83
N ARG A 33 17.45 33.59 -52.16
CA ARG A 33 16.70 32.74 -53.07
C ARG A 33 16.83 31.27 -52.62
N ARG A 34 15.71 30.65 -52.24
CA ARG A 34 15.64 29.23 -51.90
C ARG A 34 16.18 28.41 -53.08
N ALA A 35 17.24 27.63 -52.85
CA ALA A 35 17.74 26.70 -53.86
C ALA A 35 16.62 25.72 -54.24
N LYS A 36 16.37 25.56 -55.54
CA LYS A 36 15.46 24.54 -56.05
C LYS A 36 16.24 23.22 -56.10
N SER A 37 15.71 22.20 -55.44
CA SER A 37 16.22 20.83 -55.56
C SER A 37 16.18 20.37 -57.02
N LEU A 38 17.18 19.61 -57.45
CA LEU A 38 17.16 18.95 -58.77
C LEU A 38 15.86 18.12 -58.91
N PRO A 39 15.23 18.10 -60.11
CA PRO A 39 14.11 17.20 -60.36
C PRO A 39 14.60 15.76 -60.26
N ALA A 40 13.78 14.89 -59.66
CA ALA A 40 14.04 13.46 -59.66
C ALA A 40 14.02 12.93 -61.11
N TYR A 41 14.79 11.87 -61.36
CA TYR A 41 14.99 11.23 -62.66
C TYR A 41 13.65 11.02 -63.41
N PRO A 42 13.56 11.29 -64.74
CA PRO A 42 12.28 11.36 -65.47
C PRO A 42 11.45 10.07 -65.44
N GLU A 43 12.05 8.91 -65.20
CA GLU A 43 11.35 7.62 -65.24
C GLU A 43 10.39 7.39 -64.05
N GLN A 44 10.45 8.20 -62.99
CA GLN A 44 9.60 8.02 -61.80
C GLN A 44 8.43 9.02 -61.71
N VAL A 45 8.28 9.93 -62.67
CA VAL A 45 7.31 11.05 -62.60
C VAL A 45 5.85 10.57 -62.80
N ASN A 46 5.64 9.39 -63.40
CA ASN A 46 4.29 8.87 -63.66
C ASN A 46 3.64 8.10 -62.49
N LEU A 47 4.39 7.76 -61.43
CA LEU A 47 3.83 7.01 -60.28
C LEU A 47 3.20 7.90 -59.21
N TYR A 48 3.42 9.22 -59.25
CA TYR A 48 3.01 10.12 -58.18
C TYR A 48 2.05 11.22 -58.64
N HIS A 49 1.29 10.96 -59.71
CA HIS A 49 0.23 11.84 -60.17
C HIS A 49 -1.06 11.74 -59.34
N GLN A 50 -0.94 11.58 -58.01
CA GLN A 50 -2.04 11.79 -57.07
C GLN A 50 -1.54 12.46 -55.79
N ASN A 51 -1.69 13.78 -55.73
CA ASN A 51 -1.91 14.64 -54.56
C ASN A 51 -1.19 14.42 -53.21
N CYS A 52 -0.07 13.71 -53.16
CA CYS A 52 0.70 13.55 -51.92
C CYS A 52 1.59 14.76 -51.66
N ARG A 53 1.15 15.69 -50.79
CA ARG A 53 2.01 16.76 -50.23
C ARG A 53 3.26 16.14 -49.60
N LYS A 54 4.44 16.62 -50.02
CA LYS A 54 5.75 16.15 -49.52
C LYS A 54 5.82 16.29 -48.00
N ARG A 55 6.27 15.24 -47.29
CA ARG A 55 6.50 15.24 -45.84
C ARG A 55 7.87 14.65 -45.53
N VAL A 56 8.52 15.17 -44.51
CA VAL A 56 9.80 14.68 -43.99
C VAL A 56 9.56 14.05 -42.61
N LYS A 57 10.16 12.88 -42.36
CA LYS A 57 10.20 12.26 -41.03
C LYS A 57 11.60 11.70 -40.79
N PHE A 58 12.11 11.91 -39.58
CA PHE A 58 13.32 11.28 -39.09
C PHE A 58 13.01 10.66 -37.73
N ALA A 59 13.52 9.46 -37.47
CA ALA A 59 13.42 8.83 -36.14
C ALA A 59 14.62 7.91 -35.84
N ASP A 60 15.19 7.28 -36.86
CA ASP A 60 16.56 6.76 -36.97
C ASP A 60 16.87 6.65 -38.49
N ALA A 61 17.91 5.93 -38.92
CA ALA A 61 18.20 5.70 -40.35
C ALA A 61 17.04 5.01 -41.12
N LEU A 62 16.07 4.42 -40.41
CA LEU A 62 14.91 3.70 -40.95
C LEU A 62 13.58 4.45 -40.73
N GLY A 63 13.55 5.50 -39.90
CA GLY A 63 12.39 6.38 -39.71
C GLY A 63 11.23 5.79 -38.90
N LEU A 64 11.51 4.82 -38.01
CA LEU A 64 10.50 4.13 -37.19
C LEU A 64 10.23 4.83 -35.85
N ASN A 65 9.02 4.67 -35.30
CA ASN A 65 8.68 5.22 -33.98
C ASN A 65 9.57 4.60 -32.88
N LEU A 66 10.29 5.44 -32.13
CA LEU A 66 11.23 5.01 -31.08
C LEU A 66 10.55 4.44 -29.82
N ALA A 67 9.27 4.71 -29.62
CA ALA A 67 8.52 4.23 -28.46
C ALA A 67 7.11 3.81 -28.86
N SER A 68 6.63 2.76 -28.22
CA SER A 68 5.22 2.34 -28.26
C SER A 68 4.61 2.60 -26.89
N VAL A 69 3.56 3.40 -26.85
CA VAL A 69 2.80 3.68 -25.61
C VAL A 69 1.51 2.88 -25.66
N LYS A 70 1.28 2.04 -24.65
CA LYS A 70 0.02 1.32 -24.46
C LYS A 70 -0.68 1.87 -23.21
N HIS A 71 -1.89 2.38 -23.39
CA HIS A 71 -2.75 2.81 -22.28
C HIS A 71 -3.57 1.62 -21.78
N PHE A 72 -3.64 1.46 -20.47
CA PHE A 72 -4.42 0.42 -19.81
C PHE A 72 -5.59 1.07 -19.05
N SER A 73 -6.76 0.46 -19.11
CA SER A 73 -7.93 0.86 -18.31
C SER A 73 -8.04 -0.01 -17.06
N THR A 74 -8.54 0.55 -15.95
CA THR A 74 -8.88 -0.22 -14.74
C THR A 74 -10.05 -1.18 -14.94
N SER A 75 -10.80 -1.03 -16.04
CA SER A 75 -11.88 -1.92 -16.46
C SER A 75 -11.46 -3.00 -17.48
N GLU A 76 -10.19 -3.00 -17.91
CA GLU A 76 -9.66 -4.00 -18.85
C GLU A 76 -9.07 -5.19 -18.08
N ASP A 77 -9.51 -6.41 -18.41
CA ASP A 77 -8.93 -7.61 -17.81
C ASP A 77 -7.48 -7.81 -18.25
N PRO A 78 -6.54 -8.05 -17.31
CA PRO A 78 -5.13 -8.18 -17.63
C PRO A 78 -4.88 -9.41 -18.51
N GLN A 79 -4.46 -9.16 -19.75
CA GLN A 79 -4.10 -10.22 -20.70
C GLN A 79 -2.70 -10.76 -20.38
N ILE A 80 -2.66 -11.95 -19.79
CA ILE A 80 -1.41 -12.62 -19.44
C ILE A 80 -0.81 -13.29 -20.69
N PRO A 81 0.44 -12.96 -21.08
CA PRO A 81 1.06 -13.59 -22.25
C PRO A 81 1.18 -15.11 -22.11
N ALA A 82 0.94 -15.85 -23.20
CA ALA A 82 0.98 -17.33 -23.23
C ALA A 82 2.26 -17.95 -22.63
N LYS A 83 3.40 -17.26 -22.79
CA LYS A 83 4.72 -17.67 -22.25
C LYS A 83 4.72 -17.80 -20.72
N VAL A 84 3.90 -17.03 -20.02
CA VAL A 84 3.76 -17.09 -18.55
C VAL A 84 3.13 -18.42 -18.14
N PHE A 85 2.11 -18.90 -18.87
CA PHE A 85 1.48 -20.19 -18.61
C PHE A 85 2.43 -21.37 -18.87
N THR A 86 3.26 -21.27 -19.90
CA THR A 86 4.30 -22.30 -20.16
C THR A 86 5.30 -22.35 -19.01
N ARG A 87 5.72 -21.19 -18.49
CA ARG A 87 6.66 -21.11 -17.36
C ARG A 87 6.05 -21.66 -16.07
N LEU A 88 4.79 -21.32 -15.78
CA LEU A 88 4.04 -21.86 -14.65
C LEU A 88 3.91 -23.39 -14.71
N LYS A 89 3.67 -23.96 -15.90
CA LYS A 89 3.59 -25.42 -16.08
C LYS A 89 4.94 -26.12 -16.05
N SER A 90 6.03 -25.41 -16.35
CA SER A 90 7.40 -25.94 -16.29
C SER A 90 8.03 -25.84 -14.90
N PHE A 91 7.37 -25.18 -13.95
CA PHE A 91 7.85 -25.02 -12.58
C PHE A 91 6.93 -25.81 -11.62
N PRO A 92 7.49 -26.64 -10.72
CA PRO A 92 8.92 -26.91 -10.51
C PRO A 92 9.46 -27.91 -11.56
N LEU A 93 10.73 -27.76 -11.96
CA LEU A 93 11.46 -28.86 -12.62
C LEU A 93 11.42 -30.07 -11.68
N HIS A 94 11.22 -31.29 -12.20
CA HIS A 94 11.19 -32.50 -11.36
C HIS A 94 12.41 -32.68 -10.43
N LYS A 95 13.56 -32.10 -10.76
CA LYS A 95 14.76 -32.06 -9.88
C LYS A 95 14.67 -31.04 -8.75
N ASP A 96 14.00 -29.91 -8.98
CA ASP A 96 13.69 -28.94 -7.93
C ASP A 96 12.53 -29.43 -7.06
N ARG A 97 11.72 -30.37 -7.53
CA ARG A 97 10.65 -30.97 -6.72
C ARG A 97 11.19 -31.78 -5.56
N GLU A 98 12.32 -32.48 -5.70
CA GLU A 98 12.94 -33.21 -4.58
C GLU A 98 13.61 -32.25 -3.60
N PHE A 99 14.31 -31.22 -4.07
CA PHE A 99 14.86 -30.16 -3.20
C PHE A 99 13.77 -29.32 -2.53
N MET A 100 12.67 -29.06 -3.24
CA MET A 100 11.49 -28.37 -2.70
C MET A 100 10.64 -29.28 -1.85
N ASP A 101 10.56 -30.59 -2.08
CA ASP A 101 9.93 -31.53 -1.15
C ASP A 101 10.80 -31.65 0.08
N ASP A 102 12.12 -31.74 -0.02
CA ASP A 102 13.02 -31.74 1.13
C ASP A 102 12.95 -30.41 1.88
N LEU A 103 12.87 -29.27 1.20
CA LEU A 103 12.65 -27.98 1.83
C LEU A 103 11.24 -27.86 2.40
N CYS A 104 10.21 -28.37 1.72
CA CYS A 104 8.83 -28.36 2.20
C CYS A 104 8.62 -29.38 3.30
N VAL A 105 9.38 -30.47 3.36
CA VAL A 105 9.39 -31.49 4.39
C VAL A 105 10.21 -30.98 5.56
N ASN A 106 11.35 -30.32 5.34
CA ASN A 106 12.12 -29.70 6.41
C ASN A 106 11.38 -28.48 6.98
N ILE A 107 10.68 -27.70 6.14
CA ILE A 107 9.67 -26.74 6.57
C ILE A 107 8.59 -27.53 7.30
N LYS A 108 7.85 -28.48 6.71
CA LYS A 108 6.77 -29.23 7.39
C LYS A 108 7.18 -29.95 8.69
N SER A 109 8.44 -30.35 8.83
CA SER A 109 9.04 -31.00 9.99
C SER A 109 9.55 -29.99 11.01
N SER A 110 10.02 -28.80 10.59
CA SER A 110 10.13 -27.62 11.47
C SER A 110 8.76 -26.96 11.72
N LEU A 111 7.74 -27.34 10.96
CA LEU A 111 6.33 -27.00 11.09
C LEU A 111 5.56 -28.18 11.71
N ALA A 112 6.24 -29.10 12.41
CA ALA A 112 5.74 -29.49 13.72
C ALA A 112 5.75 -28.19 14.54
N LEU A 113 4.76 -27.34 14.26
CA LEU A 113 4.75 -25.96 14.66
C LEU A 113 4.59 -25.96 16.15
N ASP A 114 5.67 -25.66 16.84
CA ASP A 114 5.62 -25.03 18.13
C ASP A 114 4.89 -23.70 17.91
N TYR A 115 3.55 -23.75 17.92
CA TYR A 115 2.74 -22.56 17.94
C TYR A 115 2.91 -21.95 19.31
N LEU A 116 3.08 -20.63 19.34
CA LEU A 116 3.14 -19.90 20.60
C LEU A 116 1.89 -20.20 21.44
N VAL A 117 2.09 -20.59 22.69
CA VAL A 117 1.01 -20.88 23.63
C VAL A 117 0.99 -19.80 24.72
N PRO A 118 -0.19 -19.34 25.15
CA PRO A 118 -0.29 -18.46 26.31
C PRO A 118 0.32 -19.09 27.57
N ALA A 119 1.35 -18.45 28.12
CA ALA A 119 1.96 -18.81 29.39
C ALA A 119 1.28 -18.12 30.58
N PHE A 120 -0.01 -17.77 30.44
CA PHE A 120 -0.82 -17.05 31.41
C PHE A 120 -2.29 -17.50 31.32
N LYS A 121 -3.06 -17.20 32.37
CA LYS A 121 -4.53 -17.28 32.32
C LYS A 121 -5.10 -15.93 31.95
N THR A 122 -6.09 -15.90 31.05
CA THR A 122 -6.73 -14.63 30.71
C THR A 122 -7.47 -14.05 31.92
N PRO A 123 -7.65 -12.72 32.01
CA PRO A 123 -8.44 -12.10 33.07
C PRO A 123 -9.88 -12.63 33.17
N VAL A 124 -10.44 -13.15 32.08
CA VAL A 124 -11.74 -13.82 32.07
C VAL A 124 -11.65 -15.16 32.81
N ASP A 125 -10.66 -15.99 32.47
CA ASP A 125 -10.46 -17.31 33.08
C ASP A 125 -10.10 -17.24 34.57
N SER A 126 -9.42 -16.17 34.99
CA SER A 126 -9.09 -15.92 36.40
C SER A 126 -10.18 -15.18 37.18
N GLY A 127 -11.25 -14.71 36.51
CA GLY A 127 -12.29 -13.89 37.13
C GLY A 127 -11.85 -12.47 37.54
N ASP A 128 -10.71 -12.00 37.02
CA ASP A 128 -10.07 -10.73 37.39
C ASP A 128 -10.41 -9.57 36.42
N LEU A 129 -11.17 -9.85 35.36
CA LEU A 129 -11.48 -8.87 34.31
C LEU A 129 -12.08 -7.56 34.86
N GLU A 130 -13.08 -7.64 35.73
CA GLU A 130 -13.77 -6.46 36.27
C GLU A 130 -12.88 -5.61 37.19
N SER A 131 -12.02 -6.27 37.95
CA SER A 131 -11.01 -5.63 38.80
C SER A 131 -10.00 -4.88 37.94
N ARG A 132 -9.50 -5.51 36.87
CA ARG A 132 -8.58 -4.87 35.90
C ARG A 132 -9.23 -3.70 35.18
N LEU A 133 -10.48 -3.82 34.73
CA LEU A 133 -11.19 -2.70 34.09
C LEU A 133 -11.39 -1.51 35.03
N THR A 134 -11.55 -1.77 36.33
CA THR A 134 -11.68 -0.70 37.33
C THR A 134 -10.34 -0.02 37.61
N ARG A 135 -9.24 -0.77 37.69
CA ARG A 135 -7.90 -0.25 37.99
C ARG A 135 -7.21 0.35 36.76
N CYS A 136 -7.24 -0.36 35.65
CA CYS A 136 -6.47 -0.07 34.44
C CYS A 136 -7.32 0.52 33.31
N ARG A 137 -8.66 0.55 33.41
CA ARG A 137 -9.59 1.01 32.35
C ARG A 137 -9.52 0.27 31.01
N VAL A 138 -8.53 -0.59 30.82
CA VAL A 138 -8.31 -1.48 29.69
C VAL A 138 -7.92 -2.84 30.26
N ALA A 139 -8.36 -3.93 29.64
CA ALA A 139 -8.00 -5.28 30.03
C ALA A 139 -8.05 -6.24 28.84
N LEU A 140 -7.18 -7.25 28.83
CA LEU A 140 -7.28 -8.36 27.89
C LEU A 140 -8.51 -9.22 28.23
N GLU A 141 -9.36 -9.50 27.24
CA GLU A 141 -10.53 -10.39 27.40
C GLU A 141 -10.21 -11.80 26.90
N SER A 142 -9.63 -11.92 25.70
CA SER A 142 -9.27 -13.22 25.13
C SER A 142 -8.09 -13.12 24.16
N VAL A 143 -7.43 -14.25 23.94
CA VAL A 143 -6.35 -14.39 22.96
C VAL A 143 -6.51 -15.71 22.21
N THR A 144 -6.24 -15.67 20.91
CA THR A 144 -6.22 -16.83 20.02
C THR A 144 -4.94 -16.77 19.22
N VAL A 145 -4.12 -17.81 19.33
CA VAL A 145 -2.85 -17.90 18.63
C VAL A 145 -2.99 -18.80 17.41
N THR A 146 -2.49 -18.33 16.27
CA THR A 146 -2.36 -19.10 15.05
C THR A 146 -0.87 -19.26 14.72
N GLN A 147 -0.57 -19.92 13.60
CA GLN A 147 0.80 -20.07 13.12
C GLN A 147 1.46 -18.74 12.73
N SER A 148 0.68 -17.78 12.25
CA SER A 148 1.18 -16.54 11.63
C SER A 148 0.84 -15.28 12.42
N ASP A 149 -0.14 -15.37 13.32
CA ASP A 149 -0.65 -14.23 14.05
C ASP A 149 -1.19 -14.60 15.43
N VAL A 150 -1.25 -13.58 16.26
CA VAL A 150 -1.97 -13.61 17.53
C VAL A 150 -3.10 -12.61 17.43
N ARG A 151 -4.32 -13.10 17.60
CA ARG A 151 -5.52 -12.27 17.64
C ARG A 151 -6.05 -12.23 19.06
N GLY A 152 -6.74 -11.16 19.41
CA GLY A 152 -7.37 -11.08 20.72
C GLY A 152 -8.43 -10.01 20.80
N ILE A 153 -9.14 -10.05 21.92
CA ILE A 153 -10.17 -9.08 22.28
C ILE A 153 -9.70 -8.32 23.51
N ILE A 154 -9.77 -6.99 23.43
CA ILE A 154 -9.52 -6.05 24.51
C ILE A 154 -10.86 -5.46 24.95
N ARG A 155 -11.04 -5.30 26.25
CA ARG A 155 -12.14 -4.52 26.81
C ARG A 155 -11.60 -3.18 27.32
N ALA A 156 -12.24 -2.08 26.94
CA ALA A 156 -11.84 -0.73 27.36
C ALA A 156 -13.05 0.12 27.82
N MET A 157 -12.84 0.96 28.83
CA MET A 157 -13.85 1.87 29.42
C MET A 157 -13.91 3.20 28.66
N GLY A 158 -13.92 3.14 27.32
CA GLY A 158 -13.73 4.25 26.40
C GLY A 158 -12.28 4.40 25.93
N GLY A 159 -11.98 5.49 25.23
CA GLY A 159 -10.66 5.79 24.69
C GLY A 159 -10.71 6.11 23.21
N ARG A 160 -9.91 7.08 22.77
CA ARG A 160 -9.79 7.43 21.35
C ARG A 160 -8.90 6.42 20.62
N GLU A 161 -7.93 5.86 21.32
CA GLU A 161 -6.98 4.90 20.77
C GLU A 161 -6.87 3.71 21.73
N VAL A 162 -7.11 2.50 21.23
CA VAL A 162 -6.93 1.24 21.96
C VAL A 162 -6.02 0.36 21.13
N GLY A 163 -5.07 -0.33 21.77
CA GLY A 163 -4.12 -1.14 21.03
C GLY A 163 -3.36 -2.11 21.91
N VAL A 164 -2.42 -2.80 21.28
CA VAL A 164 -1.48 -3.69 21.93
C VAL A 164 -0.06 -3.26 21.58
N ARG A 165 0.82 -3.24 22.57
CA ARG A 165 2.26 -3.11 22.37
C ARG A 165 2.91 -4.45 22.61
N TYR A 166 3.76 -4.90 21.70
CA TYR A 166 4.39 -6.21 21.79
C TYR A 166 5.86 -6.17 21.36
N THR A 167 6.61 -7.17 21.82
CA THR A 167 8.04 -7.32 21.62
C THR A 167 8.41 -8.78 21.41
N PHE A 168 9.52 -9.00 20.69
CA PHE A 168 10.14 -10.31 20.44
C PHE A 168 11.52 -10.44 21.10
N ASN A 169 11.97 -9.42 21.83
CA ASN A 169 13.35 -9.28 22.30
C ASN A 169 13.44 -8.56 23.64
N ASP A 170 12.64 -8.98 24.63
CA ASP A 170 12.68 -8.47 26.00
C ASP A 170 12.58 -6.93 26.09
N TRP A 171 11.71 -6.33 25.27
CA TRP A 171 11.44 -4.89 25.23
C TRP A 171 12.61 -4.02 24.73
N LEU A 172 13.67 -4.60 24.15
CA LEU A 172 14.71 -3.83 23.46
C LEU A 172 14.15 -3.07 22.25
N SER A 173 13.18 -3.66 21.56
CA SER A 173 12.32 -2.98 20.60
C SER A 173 10.87 -3.42 20.76
N PHE A 174 9.94 -2.60 20.29
CA PHE A 174 8.52 -2.87 20.37
C PHE A 174 7.79 -2.46 19.10
N VAL A 175 6.59 -3.00 18.92
CA VAL A 175 5.64 -2.66 17.88
C VAL A 175 4.30 -2.37 18.53
N ASP A 176 3.65 -1.29 18.12
CA ASP A 176 2.27 -0.98 18.48
C ASP A 176 1.34 -1.45 17.35
N ALA A 177 0.36 -2.27 17.69
CA ALA A 177 -0.73 -2.64 16.80
C ALA A 177 -2.04 -2.04 17.31
N GLN A 178 -2.66 -1.23 16.45
CA GLN A 178 -3.95 -0.60 16.74
C GLN A 178 -5.05 -1.65 16.79
N ALA A 179 -5.94 -1.53 17.78
CA ALA A 179 -7.14 -2.34 17.89
C ALA A 179 -8.35 -1.62 17.28
N ASN A 180 -9.28 -2.39 16.72
CA ASN A 180 -10.48 -1.89 16.04
C ASN A 180 -11.73 -2.21 16.86
N PRO A 181 -12.70 -1.30 16.97
CA PRO A 181 -13.92 -1.54 17.73
C PRO A 181 -14.72 -2.69 17.11
N VAL A 182 -15.28 -3.54 17.98
CA VAL A 182 -16.10 -4.70 17.62
C VAL A 182 -17.54 -4.45 18.05
N PRO A 183 -18.51 -4.46 17.12
CA PRO A 183 -19.93 -4.37 17.47
C PRO A 183 -20.34 -5.53 18.37
N THR A 184 -21.06 -5.24 19.44
CA THR A 184 -21.56 -6.24 20.38
C THR A 184 -23.04 -6.04 20.65
N GLU A 185 -23.81 -7.13 20.51
CA GLU A 185 -25.26 -7.14 20.74
C GLU A 185 -25.62 -7.07 22.24
N HIS A 186 -24.75 -7.60 23.10
CA HIS A 186 -24.94 -7.58 24.54
C HIS A 186 -24.27 -6.36 25.17
N LYS A 187 -24.99 -5.67 26.07
CA LYS A 187 -24.41 -4.61 26.92
C LYS A 187 -23.45 -5.22 27.91
N THR A 188 -22.17 -5.29 27.54
CA THR A 188 -21.07 -5.55 28.47
C THR A 188 -20.53 -4.24 29.01
N ARG A 189 -19.94 -4.26 30.21
CA ARG A 189 -19.24 -3.10 30.76
C ARG A 189 -17.99 -2.83 29.91
N GLY A 190 -17.94 -1.66 29.27
CA GLY A 190 -16.87 -1.29 28.34
C GLY A 190 -17.07 -1.82 26.93
N GLU A 191 -16.38 -1.18 26.00
CA GLU A 191 -16.38 -1.49 24.57
C GLU A 191 -15.35 -2.58 24.26
N ARG A 192 -15.62 -3.41 23.25
CA ARG A 192 -14.69 -4.44 22.79
C ARG A 192 -13.91 -3.95 21.59
N PHE A 193 -12.63 -4.28 21.56
CA PHE A 193 -11.73 -4.00 20.45
C PHE A 193 -10.99 -5.28 20.06
N SER A 194 -10.82 -5.52 18.75
CA SER A 194 -10.02 -6.63 18.24
C SER A 194 -8.66 -6.15 17.78
N PHE A 195 -7.61 -6.92 18.07
CA PHE A 195 -6.27 -6.65 17.60
C PHE A 195 -5.69 -7.88 16.90
N THR A 196 -4.65 -7.64 16.11
CA THR A 196 -3.83 -8.67 15.47
C THR A 196 -2.36 -8.28 15.63
N MET A 197 -1.56 -9.18 16.18
CA MET A 197 -0.10 -9.11 16.19
C MET A 197 0.44 -10.11 15.17
N TYR A 198 1.33 -9.67 14.30
CA TYR A 198 1.96 -10.57 13.33
C TYR A 198 3.23 -11.15 13.93
N THR A 199 3.35 -12.48 13.87
CA THR A 199 4.52 -13.19 14.39
C THR A 199 5.45 -13.57 13.23
N PRO A 200 6.78 -13.39 13.37
CA PRO A 200 7.74 -13.86 12.37
C PRO A 200 7.54 -15.35 12.05
N PRO A 201 7.67 -15.78 10.79
CA PRO A 201 7.40 -17.16 10.37
C PRO A 201 8.40 -18.20 10.90
N LEU A 202 9.53 -17.76 11.46
CA LEU A 202 10.62 -18.61 11.93
C LEU A 202 11.01 -18.21 13.35
N LEU A 203 10.14 -18.51 14.32
CA LEU A 203 10.47 -18.38 15.73
C LEU A 203 11.28 -19.61 16.17
N GLY A 204 12.41 -19.39 16.84
CA GLY A 204 13.23 -20.48 17.38
C GLY A 204 12.56 -21.14 18.60
N PRO A 205 13.02 -22.33 19.04
CA PRO A 205 12.41 -23.10 20.16
C PRO A 205 12.39 -22.40 21.53
N SER A 206 13.07 -21.27 21.67
CA SER A 206 13.12 -20.44 22.89
C SER A 206 12.54 -19.04 22.65
N ALA A 207 11.86 -18.83 21.53
CA ALA A 207 11.25 -17.55 21.23
C ALA A 207 10.11 -17.27 22.21
N ALA A 208 9.97 -16.01 22.59
CA ALA A 208 8.85 -15.54 23.36
C ALA A 208 8.32 -14.24 22.76
N VAL A 209 7.01 -14.06 22.86
CA VAL A 209 6.36 -12.79 22.55
C VAL A 209 5.77 -12.26 23.84
N HIS A 210 6.14 -11.03 24.19
CA HIS A 210 5.57 -10.33 25.34
C HIS A 210 4.73 -9.18 24.84
N PHE A 211 3.57 -8.98 25.45
CA PHE A 211 2.68 -7.87 25.11
C PHE A 211 1.93 -7.29 26.30
N ALA A 212 1.49 -6.06 26.15
CA ALA A 212 0.61 -5.35 27.06
C ALA A 212 -0.44 -4.58 26.24
N VAL A 213 -1.64 -4.44 26.77
CA VAL A 213 -2.73 -3.72 26.10
C VAL A 213 -2.85 -2.32 26.67
N TYR A 214 -3.17 -1.35 25.81
CA TYR A 214 -3.23 0.05 26.19
C TYR A 214 -4.50 0.71 25.70
N MET A 215 -4.84 1.80 26.38
CA MET A 215 -5.87 2.74 25.96
C MET A 215 -5.38 4.17 26.21
N ARG A 216 -5.57 5.04 25.24
CA ARG A 216 -5.29 6.48 25.33
C ARG A 216 -6.57 7.28 25.18
N ASP A 217 -6.72 8.24 26.09
CA ASP A 217 -7.80 9.22 26.08
C ASP A 217 -7.23 10.62 26.36
N GLY A 218 -7.05 11.40 25.30
CA GLY A 218 -6.40 12.71 25.36
C GLY A 218 -4.97 12.60 25.90
N ASN A 219 -4.72 13.20 27.07
CA ASN A 219 -3.42 13.17 27.75
C ASN A 219 -3.28 12.02 28.76
N SER A 220 -4.27 11.15 28.89
CA SER A 220 -4.23 10.00 29.79
C SER A 220 -3.92 8.73 29.01
N GLU A 221 -2.98 7.94 29.51
CA GLU A 221 -2.67 6.62 28.98
C GLU A 221 -2.82 5.59 30.10
N PHE A 222 -3.49 4.50 29.79
CA PHE A 222 -3.72 3.40 30.70
C PHE A 222 -3.23 2.10 30.10
N TRP A 223 -2.67 1.23 30.95
CA TRP A 223 -2.04 -0.02 30.55
C TRP A 223 -2.53 -1.18 31.39
N ASP A 224 -2.78 -2.31 30.73
CA ASP A 224 -2.85 -3.62 31.38
C ASP A 224 -1.67 -4.46 30.88
N ASN A 225 -0.66 -4.53 31.73
CA ASN A 225 0.58 -5.28 31.53
C ASN A 225 0.62 -6.55 32.39
N ASN A 226 -0.54 -7.13 32.71
CA ASN A 226 -0.64 -8.34 33.52
C ASN A 226 0.07 -8.20 34.90
N ASP A 227 -0.18 -7.09 35.60
CA ASP A 227 0.45 -6.77 36.91
C ASP A 227 1.98 -6.78 36.88
N GLY A 228 2.57 -6.30 35.78
CA GLY A 228 4.01 -6.25 35.56
C GLY A 228 4.63 -7.53 35.01
N MET A 229 3.87 -8.61 34.88
CA MET A 229 4.37 -9.88 34.31
C MET A 229 4.34 -9.92 32.78
N ASN A 230 3.61 -8.99 32.15
CA ASN A 230 3.22 -9.00 30.74
C ASN A 230 2.39 -10.24 30.35
N TYR A 231 1.71 -10.14 29.21
CA TYR A 231 1.12 -11.29 28.56
C TYR A 231 2.19 -11.96 27.70
N SER A 232 2.57 -13.18 28.07
CA SER A 232 3.68 -13.90 27.44
C SER A 232 3.19 -15.11 26.67
N LEU A 233 3.65 -15.25 25.43
CA LEU A 233 3.44 -16.43 24.60
C LEU A 233 4.79 -17.12 24.36
N LYS A 234 4.84 -18.44 24.45
CA LYS A 234 6.06 -19.25 24.33
C LYS A 234 5.81 -20.53 23.56
#